data_AF-A0A6G3TJ96-F1
#
_entry.id   AF-A0A6G3TJ96-F1
#
_cell.length_a   1.000
_cell.length_b   1.000
_cell.length_c   1.000
_cell.angle_alpha   90.00
_cell.angle_beta   90.00
_cell.angle_gamma   90.00
#
_symmetry.space_group_name_H-M   'P 1'
#
loop_
_entity.id
_entity.type
_entity.pdbx_description
1 polymer ?
#
loop_
_entity_poly.entity_id
_entity_poly.type
_entity_poly.pdbx_seq_one_letter_code
_entity_poly.pdbx_strand_id
1 'polypeptide(L)'
;IAHLAVAHATPSVTLFGPVPPSRWGPPPDPRHRALWHPGPDGDPHGRRTDPALLRITPDAVLDACDALDALDALDTPDDPDAPEEGP
;
A
#
# COMPACT_ATOMS: atom_id res chain seq x y z
N ILE A 1 2.18 -4.43 12.25
CA ILE A 1 2.60 -5.30 11.12
C ILE A 1 3.10 -4.54 9.89
N ALA A 2 2.60 -3.33 9.59
CA ALA A 2 3.03 -2.57 8.40
C ALA A 2 4.56 -2.41 8.27
N HIS A 3 5.26 -2.10 9.37
CA HIS A 3 6.73 -2.02 9.36
C HIS A 3 7.41 -3.35 9.04
N LEU A 4 6.78 -4.50 9.30
CA LEU A 4 7.32 -5.80 8.91
C LEU A 4 7.18 -6.03 7.41
N ALA A 5 6.07 -5.63 6.80
CA ALA A 5 5.95 -5.67 5.34
C ALA A 5 7.06 -4.83 4.68
N VAL A 6 7.35 -3.65 5.24
CA VAL A 6 8.51 -2.83 4.81
C VAL A 6 9.83 -3.57 4.99
N ALA A 7 10.08 -4.13 6.18
CA ALA A 7 11.32 -4.85 6.48
C ALA A 7 11.56 -6.07 5.58
N HIS A 8 10.48 -6.73 5.14
CA HIS A 8 10.53 -7.87 4.25
C HIS A 8 10.32 -7.52 2.77
N ALA A 9 10.36 -6.22 2.42
CA ALA A 9 10.12 -5.72 1.07
C ALA A 9 8.83 -6.26 0.43
N THR A 10 7.84 -6.62 1.26
CA THR A 10 6.54 -7.13 0.82
C THR A 10 5.66 -5.96 0.39
N PRO A 11 5.20 -5.92 -0.88
CA PRO A 11 4.30 -4.87 -1.33
C PRO A 11 3.11 -4.71 -0.38
N SER A 12 2.80 -3.47 0.00
CA SER A 12 1.74 -3.22 0.98
C SER A 12 1.02 -1.90 0.79
N VAL A 13 -0.27 -1.91 1.10
CA VAL A 13 -1.12 -0.73 1.24
C VAL A 13 -1.43 -0.54 2.72
N THR A 14 -1.00 0.58 3.29
CA THR A 14 -1.27 0.92 4.70
C THR A 14 -2.30 2.05 4.78
N LEU A 15 -3.37 1.83 5.53
CA LEU A 15 -4.45 2.79 5.70
C LEU A 15 -4.21 3.64 6.94
N PHE A 16 -4.24 4.97 6.77
CA PHE A 16 -4.11 5.93 7.86
C PHE A 16 -5.43 6.67 8.05
N GLY A 17 -5.82 6.83 9.32
CA GLY A 17 -6.97 7.64 9.71
C GLY A 17 -6.54 8.93 10.39
N PRO A 18 -6.63 9.02 11.73
CA PRO A 18 -6.36 10.26 12.46
C PRO A 18 -4.87 10.61 12.58
N VAL A 19 -3.99 9.62 12.41
CA VAL A 19 -2.54 9.79 12.50
C VAL A 19 -1.97 9.89 11.08
N PRO A 20 -1.25 10.96 10.74
CA PRO A 20 -0.69 11.11 9.40
C PRO A 20 0.46 10.11 9.14
N PRO A 21 0.66 9.68 7.89
CA PRO A 21 1.76 8.80 7.52
C PRO A 21 3.13 9.44 7.75
N SER A 22 3.24 10.77 7.86
CA SER A 22 4.51 11.44 8.21
C SER A 22 5.04 11.08 9.61
N ARG A 23 4.21 10.55 10.51
CA ARG A 23 4.63 10.15 11.87
C ARG A 23 5.07 8.69 11.96
N TRP A 24 4.40 7.78 11.25
CA TRP A 24 4.59 6.33 11.40
C TRP A 24 4.48 5.54 10.08
N GLY A 25 4.42 6.24 8.95
CA GLY A 25 4.31 5.66 7.62
C GLY A 25 5.57 4.97 7.12
N PRO A 26 5.45 4.21 6.03
CA PRO A 26 6.61 3.61 5.39
C PRO A 26 7.57 4.71 4.88
N PRO A 27 8.88 4.44 4.80
CA PRO A 27 9.80 5.30 4.06
C PRO A 27 9.37 5.40 2.58
N PRO A 28 9.78 6.45 1.85
CA PRO A 28 9.43 6.60 0.43
C PRO A 28 9.95 5.43 -0.41
N ASP A 29 9.05 4.56 -0.85
CA ASP A 29 9.31 3.43 -1.75
C ASP A 29 8.01 3.09 -2.51
N PRO A 30 8.06 2.84 -3.83
CA PRO A 30 6.87 2.55 -4.63
C PRO A 30 6.14 1.27 -4.22
N ARG A 31 6.80 0.31 -3.54
CA ARG A 31 6.20 -0.95 -3.04
C ARG A 31 5.32 -0.73 -1.81
N HIS A 32 5.42 0.42 -1.15
CA HIS A 32 4.69 0.70 0.08
C HIS A 32 3.84 1.96 -0.07
N ARG A 33 2.55 1.77 -0.27
CA ARG A 33 1.60 2.87 -0.47
C ARG A 33 0.86 3.19 0.82
N ALA A 34 0.82 4.46 1.18
CA ALA A 34 0.03 4.95 2.30
C ALA A 34 -1.23 5.66 1.78
N LEU A 35 -2.41 5.15 2.12
CA LEU A 35 -3.67 5.83 1.85
C LEU A 35 -4.06 6.65 3.06
N TRP A 36 -4.28 7.94 2.83
CA TRP A 36 -4.62 8.88 3.88
C TRP A 36 -5.38 10.08 3.31
N HIS A 37 -6.39 10.55 4.04
CA HIS A 37 -7.09 11.79 3.73
C HIS A 37 -6.83 12.82 4.83
N PRO A 38 -6.24 13.98 4.51
CA PRO A 38 -6.05 15.07 5.46
C PRO A 38 -7.36 15.42 6.18
N GLY A 39 -7.26 15.77 7.45
CA GLY A 39 -8.40 16.06 8.29
C GLY A 39 -7.98 16.65 9.63
N PRO A 40 -8.94 16.97 10.50
CA PRO A 40 -8.64 17.40 11.87
C PRO A 40 -7.90 16.29 12.63
N ASP A 41 -7.18 16.68 13.69
CA ASP A 41 -6.60 15.71 14.62
C ASP A 41 -7.71 14.83 15.21
N GLY A 42 -7.49 13.52 15.19
CA GLY A 42 -8.37 12.53 15.80
C GLY A 42 -7.68 11.69 16.86
N ASP A 43 -8.44 10.84 17.54
CA ASP A 43 -7.94 9.97 18.61
C ASP A 43 -7.57 8.58 18.06
N PRO A 44 -6.28 8.22 17.93
CA PRO A 44 -5.86 6.89 17.50
C PRO A 44 -6.23 5.78 18.49
N HIS A 45 -6.54 6.13 19.74
CA HIS A 45 -6.94 5.20 20.80
C HIS A 45 -8.46 5.27 21.09
N GLY A 46 -9.21 5.96 20.23
CA GLY A 46 -10.65 6.14 20.38
C GLY A 46 -11.41 4.83 20.25
N ARG A 47 -12.57 4.74 20.92
CA ARG A 47 -13.43 3.53 20.88
C ARG A 47 -14.29 3.42 19.62
N ARG A 48 -14.28 4.44 18.77
CA ARG A 48 -14.99 4.46 17.48
C ARG A 48 -13.98 4.68 16.38
N THR A 49 -14.23 4.07 15.23
CA THR A 49 -13.42 4.29 14.04
C THR A 49 -13.46 5.77 13.65
N ASP A 50 -12.27 6.33 13.42
CA ASP A 50 -12.14 7.73 13.06
C ASP A 50 -12.76 8.02 11.67
N PRO A 51 -13.49 9.12 11.49
CA PRO A 51 -14.07 9.49 10.20
C PRO A 51 -13.04 9.63 9.07
N ALA A 52 -11.79 9.97 9.35
CA ALA A 52 -10.73 10.04 8.34
C ALA A 52 -10.38 8.67 7.77
N LEU A 53 -10.36 7.62 8.60
CA LEU A 53 -10.17 6.25 8.14
C LEU A 53 -11.37 5.80 7.30
N LEU A 54 -12.59 6.16 7.72
CA LEU A 54 -13.82 5.80 7.01
C LEU A 54 -14.00 6.52 5.66
N ARG A 55 -13.21 7.55 5.37
CA ARG A 55 -13.16 8.17 4.03
C ARG A 55 -12.43 7.31 3.00
N ILE A 56 -11.59 6.37 3.45
CA ILE A 56 -10.91 5.45 2.53
C ILE A 56 -11.91 4.38 2.10
N THR A 57 -12.21 4.36 0.80
CA THR A 57 -13.15 3.41 0.21
C THR A 57 -12.45 2.10 -0.13
N PRO A 58 -13.20 0.98 -0.20
CA PRO A 58 -12.67 -0.28 -0.73
C PRO A 58 -12.08 -0.13 -2.14
N ASP A 59 -12.73 0.62 -3.03
CA ASP A 59 -12.25 0.85 -4.40
C ASP A 59 -10.87 1.54 -4.39
N ALA A 60 -10.65 2.55 -3.54
CA ALA A 60 -9.35 3.21 -3.42
C ALA A 60 -8.25 2.26 -2.92
N VAL A 61 -8.61 1.24 -2.11
CA VAL A 61 -7.67 0.20 -1.69
C VAL A 61 -7.35 -0.75 -2.84
N LEU A 62 -8.36 -1.17 -3.60
CA LEU A 62 -8.19 -2.04 -4.76
C LEU A 62 -7.34 -1.37 -5.84
N ASP A 63 -7.63 -0.11 -6.18
CA ASP A 63 -6.83 0.68 -7.12
C ASP A 63 -5.36 0.77 -6.68
N ALA A 64 -5.12 0.87 -5.37
CA ALA A 64 -3.76 0.90 -4.83
C ALA A 64 -3.06 -0.45 -4.93
N CYS A 65 -3.79 -1.56 -4.74
CA CYS A 65 -3.28 -2.93 -4.93
C CYS A 65 -2.98 -3.21 -6.41
N ASP A 66 -3.90 -2.89 -7.33
CA ASP A 66 -3.70 -3.07 -8.77
C ASP A 66 -2.44 -2.35 -9.26
N ALA A 67 -2.18 -1.17 -8.70
CA ALA A 67 -1.00 -0.40 -9.02
C ALA A 67 0.30 -0.94 -8.39
N LEU A 68 0.23 -1.79 -7.36
CA LEU A 68 1.37 -2.57 -6.86
C LEU A 68 1.61 -3.81 -7.73
N ASP A 69 0.56 -4.51 -8.13
CA ASP A 69 0.65 -5.66 -9.02
C ASP A 69 1.24 -5.26 -10.38
N ALA A 70 0.86 -4.10 -10.90
CA ALA A 70 1.46 -3.54 -12.10
C ALA A 70 2.96 -3.21 -11.94
N LEU A 71 3.41 -2.82 -10.74
CA LEU A 71 4.84 -2.61 -10.48
C LEU A 71 5.60 -3.94 -10.43
N ASP A 72 5.01 -4.96 -9.82
CA ASP A 72 5.60 -6.31 -9.74
C ASP A 72 5.72 -6.96 -11.12
N ALA A 73 4.71 -6.77 -11.98
CA ALA A 73 4.74 -7.23 -13.37
C ALA A 73 5.88 -6.59 -14.20
N LEU A 74 6.27 -5.35 -13.87
CA LEU A 74 7.40 -4.67 -14.52
C LEU A 74 8.77 -5.11 -13.97
N ASP A 75 8.81 -5.54 -12.71
CA ASP A 75 10.02 -6.04 -12.05
C ASP A 75 10.28 -7.53 -12.33
N THR A 76 9.30 -8.25 -12.88
CA THR A 76 9.45 -9.65 -13.31
C THR A 76 10.37 -9.67 -14.55
N PRO A 77 11.56 -10.31 -14.49
CA PRO A 77 12.40 -10.47 -15.67
C PRO A 77 11.65 -11.26 -16.74
N ASP A 78 11.80 -10.85 -18.00
CA ASP A 78 11.32 -11.60 -19.17
C ASP A 78 11.68 -13.08 -19.00
N ASP A 79 10.67 -13.96 -19.04
CA ASP A 79 10.82 -15.37 -18.71
C ASP A 79 11.87 -16.02 -19.64
N PRO A 80 13.05 -16.45 -19.13
CA PRO A 80 14.08 -17.07 -19.95
C PRO A 80 13.69 -18.51 -20.37
N ASP A 81 12.57 -19.05 -19.86
CA ASP A 81 12.12 -20.43 -20.07
C ASP A 81 10.88 -20.51 -20.98
N ALA A 82 10.55 -19.42 -21.70
CA ALA A 82 9.65 -19.52 -22.85
C ALA A 82 10.22 -20.61 -23.80
N PRO A 83 9.49 -21.70 -24.06
CA PRO A 83 9.99 -22.74 -24.94
C PRO A 83 10.26 -22.10 -26.30
N GLU A 84 11.49 -22.20 -26.82
CA GLU A 84 11.79 -21.87 -28.20
C GLU A 84 10.89 -22.73 -29.09
N GLU A 85 9.76 -22.16 -29.52
CA GLU A 85 8.98 -22.71 -30.61
C GLU A 85 9.81 -22.56 -31.88
N GLY A 86 10.41 -23.65 -32.31
CA GLY A 86 11.01 -23.75 -33.63
C GLY A 86 11.02 -25.19 -34.14
N PRO A 87 11.10 -25.37 -35.46
CA PRO A 87 10.34 -24.73 -36.54
C PRO A 87 9.24 -25.65 -37.09
#